data_AF-R4M964-F1
#
_entry.id   AF-R4M964-F1
#
_cell.length_a   1.000
_cell.length_b   1.000
_cell.length_c   1.000
_cell.angle_alpha   90.00
_cell.angle_beta   90.00
_cell.angle_gamma   90.00
#
_symmetry.space_group_name_H-M   'P 1'
#
loop_
_entity.id
_entity.type
_entity.pdbx_description
1 polymer ?
#
loop_
_entity_poly.entity_id
_entity_poly.type
_entity_poly.pdbx_seq_one_letter_code
_entity_poly.pdbx_strand_id
1 'polypeptide(L)'
;MLIRSVECSVERGTNAVTIPGFAINPFGLDVPLSGGTSPVTIPGFAINPFGLDVPLSGGTSPVTIPGFTIPGSPLNLTANGGLGPINIPINITSAPGFGNSTTTPSSGFFNSGDGSASGFGNVGPGISGLWNQVPNALQGGVSGIYNVGQLASGVANLGNTVSGFNNTSTVGHLTAAFNSGVNNIGQMLLGFFSPGAGP
;
A
#
# COMPACT_ATOMS: atom_id res chain seq x y z
N MET A 1 8.48 26.06 -4.43
CA MET A 1 7.24 25.68 -5.13
C MET A 1 6.42 24.80 -4.20
N LEU A 2 5.21 25.22 -3.83
CA LEU A 2 4.34 24.51 -2.88
C LEU A 2 3.40 23.60 -3.69
N ILE A 3 3.65 22.29 -3.73
CA ILE A 3 2.76 21.35 -4.42
C ILE A 3 1.64 20.98 -3.44
N ARG A 4 0.39 21.31 -3.82
CA ARG A 4 -0.81 20.99 -3.02
C ARG A 4 -1.08 19.48 -3.08
N SER A 5 -1.63 18.97 -1.98
CA SER A 5 -1.99 17.58 -1.67
C SER A 5 -2.28 16.68 -2.87
N VAL A 6 -1.72 15.46 -2.87
CA VAL A 6 -2.15 14.37 -3.74
C VAL A 6 -3.39 13.74 -3.10
N GLU A 7 -4.56 13.89 -3.73
CA GLU A 7 -5.77 13.17 -3.30
C GLU A 7 -5.68 11.71 -3.74
N CYS A 8 -5.59 10.81 -2.76
CA CYS A 8 -5.71 9.36 -2.96
C CYS A 8 -7.11 8.95 -2.51
N SER A 9 -7.99 8.60 -3.45
CA SER A 9 -9.34 8.09 -3.14
C SER A 9 -9.30 6.57 -3.01
N VAL A 10 -9.69 6.05 -1.84
CA VAL A 10 -9.95 4.62 -1.61
C VAL A 10 -11.34 4.50 -0.98
N GLU A 11 -12.25 3.80 -1.66
CA GLU A 11 -13.69 3.83 -1.37
C GLU A 11 -14.17 3.09 -0.11
N ARG A 12 -13.30 2.60 0.79
CA ARG A 12 -13.72 2.10 2.11
C ARG A 12 -12.71 2.46 3.19
N GLY A 13 -13.23 3.06 4.27
CA GLY A 13 -12.48 3.77 5.30
C GLY A 13 -11.24 3.03 5.82
N THR A 14 -10.10 3.61 5.53
CA THR A 14 -8.86 3.45 6.31
C THR A 14 -8.32 4.85 6.55
N ASN A 15 -7.67 5.07 7.70
CA ASN A 15 -7.10 6.37 8.06
C ASN A 15 -6.22 6.88 6.91
N ALA A 16 -6.29 8.18 6.61
CA ALA A 16 -5.50 8.78 5.55
C ALA A 16 -4.00 8.51 5.76
N VAL A 17 -3.39 7.76 4.85
CA VAL A 17 -1.93 7.62 4.81
C VAL A 17 -1.36 8.94 4.28
N THR A 18 -0.81 9.75 5.18
CA THR A 18 -0.11 10.97 4.79
C THR A 18 1.33 10.63 4.47
N ILE A 19 1.67 10.67 3.18
CA ILE A 19 3.07 10.60 2.74
C ILE A 19 3.61 12.03 2.77
N PRO A 20 4.63 12.34 3.59
CA PRO A 20 5.23 13.66 3.57
C PRO A 20 5.79 13.93 2.17
N GLY A 21 5.55 15.14 1.66
CA GLY A 21 6.19 15.57 0.42
C GLY A 21 7.71 15.53 0.58
N PHE A 22 8.43 15.10 -0.45
CA PHE A 22 9.89 15.16 -0.48
C PHE A 22 10.36 16.30 -1.38
N ALA A 23 11.43 16.98 -0.97
CA ALA A 23 12.05 18.03 -1.76
C ALA A 23 13.16 17.42 -2.61
N ILE A 24 13.13 17.66 -3.91
CA ILE A 24 14.29 17.42 -4.78
C ILE A 24 15.14 18.70 -4.72
N ASN A 25 16.39 18.57 -4.29
CA ASN A 25 17.33 19.67 -4.33
C ASN A 25 17.57 20.07 -5.80
N PRO A 26 17.59 21.37 -6.13
CA PRO A 26 18.08 21.81 -7.42
C PRO A 26 19.48 21.25 -7.64
N PHE A 27 19.71 20.56 -8.75
CA PHE A 27 21.05 20.21 -9.19
C PHE A 27 21.46 21.19 -10.29
N GLY A 28 22.63 21.82 -10.14
CA GLY A 28 23.21 22.65 -11.18
C GLY A 28 23.76 21.76 -12.29
N LEU A 29 23.48 22.11 -13.55
CA LEU A 29 24.15 21.52 -14.70
C LEU A 29 25.22 22.52 -15.16
N ASP A 30 26.47 22.28 -14.79
CA ASP A 30 27.61 23.05 -15.31
C ASP A 30 27.94 22.56 -16.73
N VAL A 31 27.23 23.08 -17.73
CA VAL A 31 27.67 22.96 -19.14
C VAL A 31 28.59 24.14 -19.43
N PRO A 32 29.93 23.95 -19.53
CA PRO A 32 30.81 25.04 -19.91
C PRO A 32 30.54 25.43 -21.36
N LEU A 33 29.91 26.59 -21.57
CA LEU A 33 29.81 27.20 -22.89
C LEU A 33 31.06 28.05 -23.15
N SER A 34 32.17 27.39 -23.50
CA SER A 34 33.40 28.07 -23.94
C SER A 34 33.52 28.05 -25.46
N GLY A 35 34.06 29.11 -26.04
CA GLY A 35 34.30 29.20 -27.47
C GLY A 35 35.45 30.14 -27.81
N GLY A 36 35.84 30.18 -29.07
CA GLY A 36 36.88 31.08 -29.55
C GLY A 36 36.94 31.12 -31.07
N THR A 37 37.66 32.10 -31.59
CA THR A 37 37.89 32.25 -33.02
C THR A 37 39.36 31.99 -33.36
N SER A 38 39.61 31.39 -34.52
CA SER A 38 40.97 31.32 -35.07
C SER A 38 41.40 32.69 -35.63
N PRO A 39 42.70 33.02 -35.63
CA PRO A 39 43.19 34.20 -36.31
C PRO A 39 42.82 34.18 -37.80
N VAL A 40 42.46 35.34 -38.33
CA VAL A 40 42.17 35.52 -39.76
C VAL A 40 43.23 36.42 -40.36
N THR A 41 43.83 35.98 -41.46
CA THR A 41 44.82 36.77 -42.21
C THR A 41 44.21 37.21 -43.53
N ILE A 42 44.22 38.52 -43.77
CA ILE A 42 43.89 39.08 -45.08
C ILE A 42 45.21 39.21 -45.85
N PRO A 43 45.37 38.52 -47.00
CA PRO A 43 46.61 38.62 -47.77
C PRO A 43 46.78 40.03 -48.34
N GLY A 44 48.04 40.48 -48.36
CA GLY A 44 48.41 41.70 -49.07
C GLY A 44 48.28 41.50 -50.58
N PHE A 45 48.18 42.61 -51.32
CA PHE A 45 48.16 42.58 -52.77
C PHE A 45 49.07 43.68 -53.35
N ALA A 46 49.55 43.43 -54.57
CA ALA A 46 50.38 44.38 -55.31
C ALA A 46 49.50 45.32 -56.15
N ILE A 47 49.88 46.60 -56.18
CA ILE A 47 49.27 47.60 -57.05
C ILE A 47 50.16 47.74 -58.28
N ASN A 48 49.63 47.37 -59.44
CA ASN A 48 50.34 47.53 -60.71
C ASN A 48 50.49 49.03 -61.06
N PRO A 49 51.58 49.43 -61.73
CA PRO A 49 51.77 50.81 -62.16
C PRO A 49 50.63 51.26 -63.09
N PHE A 50 50.08 52.45 -62.85
CA PHE A 50 49.15 53.10 -63.77
C PHE A 50 49.92 54.04 -64.70
N GLY A 51 49.60 53.99 -66.00
CA GLY A 51 50.39 54.49 -67.14
C GLY A 51 50.68 56.00 -67.20
N LEU A 52 51.43 56.50 -66.23
CA LEU A 52 52.25 57.70 -66.32
C LEU A 52 53.68 57.24 -66.01
N ASP A 53 54.70 57.84 -66.62
CA ASP A 53 56.14 57.54 -66.41
C ASP A 53 56.64 57.92 -64.98
N VAL A 54 55.74 57.82 -64.00
CA VAL A 54 56.00 57.95 -62.57
C VAL A 54 56.04 56.51 -62.04
N PRO A 55 57.22 55.99 -61.64
CA PRO A 55 57.35 54.62 -61.16
C PRO A 55 56.81 54.51 -59.72
N LEU A 56 55.51 54.72 -59.53
CA LEU A 56 54.84 54.48 -58.25
C LEU A 56 54.31 53.06 -58.23
N SER A 57 55.18 52.13 -57.83
CA SER A 57 54.79 50.78 -57.44
C SER A 57 54.56 50.72 -55.93
N GLY A 58 53.60 49.91 -55.49
CA GLY A 58 53.28 49.77 -54.08
C GLY A 58 52.53 48.48 -53.82
N GLY A 59 52.40 48.13 -52.55
CA GLY A 59 51.64 46.97 -52.12
C GLY A 59 51.29 47.08 -50.65
N THR A 60 50.28 46.33 -50.24
CA THR A 60 49.92 46.21 -48.84
C THR A 60 50.58 44.97 -48.25
N SER A 61 51.02 45.04 -46.99
CA SER A 61 51.43 43.84 -46.26
C SER A 61 50.19 43.08 -45.77
N PRO A 62 50.26 41.75 -45.60
CA PRO A 62 49.18 41.00 -44.96
C PRO A 62 48.84 41.56 -43.58
N VAL A 63 47.55 41.61 -43.27
CA VAL A 63 47.06 42.04 -41.96
C VAL A 63 46.44 40.84 -41.27
N THR A 64 46.90 40.56 -40.03
CA THR A 64 46.36 39.48 -39.20
C THR A 64 45.50 40.06 -38.09
N ILE A 65 44.26 39.57 -38.00
CA ILE A 65 43.39 39.83 -36.86
C ILE A 65 43.57 38.63 -35.91
N PRO A 66 44.09 38.84 -34.69
CA PRO A 66 44.27 37.75 -33.74
C PRO A 66 42.91 37.17 -33.32
N GLY A 67 42.89 35.85 -33.11
CA GLY A 67 41.77 35.18 -32.48
C GLY A 67 41.63 35.57 -31.01
N PHE A 68 40.45 35.36 -30.44
CA PHE A 68 40.21 35.58 -29.02
C PHE A 68 39.35 34.47 -28.43
N THR A 69 39.41 34.33 -27.09
CA THR A 69 38.66 33.33 -26.33
C THR A 69 37.49 33.98 -25.61
N ILE A 70 36.34 33.30 -25.64
CA ILE A 70 35.18 33.63 -24.82
C ILE A 70 35.24 32.76 -23.55
N PRO A 71 35.48 33.33 -22.37
CA PRO A 71 35.52 32.58 -21.13
C PRO A 71 34.13 31.97 -20.86
N GLY A 72 34.11 30.71 -20.40
CA GLY A 72 32.87 30.04 -20.08
C GLY A 72 32.12 30.75 -18.95
N SER A 73 30.80 30.88 -19.10
CA SER A 73 29.90 31.33 -18.04
C SER A 73 28.96 30.18 -17.64
N PRO A 74 28.61 30.05 -16.35
CA PRO A 74 27.68 29.02 -15.90
C PRO A 74 26.27 29.36 -16.41
N LEU A 75 25.60 28.39 -17.03
CA LEU A 75 24.19 28.47 -17.39
C LEU A 75 23.34 28.12 -16.17
N ASN A 76 22.67 29.11 -15.57
CA ASN A 76 21.68 28.84 -14.52
C ASN A 76 20.33 28.46 -15.16
N LEU A 77 20.07 27.16 -15.28
CA LEU A 77 18.78 26.64 -15.74
C LEU A 77 17.93 26.17 -14.55
N THR A 78 16.83 26.87 -14.27
CA THR A 78 15.81 26.37 -13.34
C THR A 78 14.81 25.50 -14.11
N ALA A 79 15.03 24.18 -14.12
CA ALA A 79 14.08 23.24 -14.70
C ALA A 79 12.96 22.90 -13.69
N ASN A 80 11.73 23.32 -13.98
CA ASN A 80 10.55 22.92 -13.22
C ASN A 80 10.00 21.61 -13.81
N GLY A 81 10.47 20.47 -13.33
CA GLY A 81 9.93 19.15 -13.65
C GLY A 81 8.89 18.72 -12.63
N GLY A 82 7.71 18.27 -13.10
CA GLY A 82 6.77 17.54 -12.27
C GLY A 82 7.17 16.07 -12.22
N LEU A 83 7.16 15.45 -11.04
CA LEU A 83 7.17 14.00 -10.97
C LEU A 83 5.86 13.50 -11.56
N GLY A 84 5.96 12.60 -12.54
CA GLY A 84 4.80 11.88 -13.05
C GLY A 84 4.10 11.09 -11.94
N PRO A 85 2.93 10.49 -12.21
CA PRO A 85 2.20 9.71 -11.21
C PRO A 85 3.11 8.68 -10.53
N ILE A 86 3.19 8.74 -9.19
CA ILE A 86 3.94 7.77 -8.39
C ILE A 86 3.02 6.58 -8.10
N ASN A 87 3.42 5.39 -8.53
CA ASN A 87 2.71 4.15 -8.21
C ASN A 87 3.29 3.54 -6.92
N ILE A 88 2.52 3.53 -5.83
CA ILE A 88 2.90 2.91 -4.56
C ILE A 88 2.25 1.53 -4.49
N PRO A 89 3.01 0.43 -4.63
CA PRO A 89 2.43 -0.91 -4.58
C PRO A 89 1.95 -1.21 -3.15
N ILE A 90 0.64 -1.38 -2.97
CA ILE A 90 0.07 -1.96 -1.75
C ILE A 90 -0.11 -3.46 -2.01
N ASN A 91 0.74 -4.28 -1.40
CA ASN A 91 0.63 -5.73 -1.51
C ASN A 91 -0.23 -6.27 -0.36
N ILE A 92 -1.47 -6.63 -0.66
CA ILE A 92 -2.34 -7.34 0.28
C ILE A 92 -2.12 -8.83 0.01
N THR A 93 -1.30 -9.49 0.83
CA THR A 93 -1.00 -10.91 0.67
C THR A 93 -2.31 -11.70 0.72
N SER A 94 -2.54 -12.60 -0.23
CA SER A 94 -3.73 -13.45 -0.27
C SER A 94 -3.69 -14.50 0.84
N ALA A 95 -3.99 -14.08 2.07
CA ALA A 95 -4.26 -14.98 3.17
C ALA A 95 -5.76 -15.33 3.16
N PRO A 96 -6.16 -16.51 3.69
CA PRO A 96 -7.57 -16.95 3.73
C PRO A 96 -8.53 -15.98 4.45
N GLY A 97 -8.01 -15.00 5.19
CA GLY A 97 -8.75 -13.90 5.83
C GLY A 97 -7.80 -12.78 6.28
N PHE A 98 -8.31 -11.83 7.07
CA PHE A 98 -7.55 -10.67 7.56
C PHE A 98 -7.42 -10.69 9.10
N GLY A 99 -6.19 -10.56 9.61
CA GLY A 99 -5.94 -10.49 11.05
C GLY A 99 -6.26 -11.78 11.84
N ASN A 100 -6.38 -12.92 11.17
CA ASN A 100 -6.56 -14.21 11.84
C ASN A 100 -5.24 -14.67 12.49
N SER A 101 -5.29 -15.05 13.77
CA SER A 101 -4.19 -15.63 14.55
C SER A 101 -4.47 -17.10 14.85
N THR A 102 -4.50 -17.92 13.80
CA THR A 102 -4.86 -19.35 13.89
C THR A 102 -3.76 -20.26 13.35
N THR A 103 -3.67 -21.49 13.86
CA THR A 103 -2.68 -22.49 13.36
C THR A 103 -3.10 -23.11 12.03
N THR A 104 -4.40 -23.37 11.84
CA THR A 104 -4.98 -23.83 10.57
C THR A 104 -5.61 -22.66 9.80
N PRO A 105 -5.54 -22.60 8.45
CA PRO A 105 -6.22 -21.59 7.64
C PRO A 105 -7.66 -21.29 8.08
N SER A 106 -7.95 -20.01 8.33
CA SER A 106 -9.29 -19.51 8.70
C SER A 106 -9.67 -18.33 7.81
N SER A 107 -10.95 -18.18 7.51
CA SER A 107 -11.49 -17.10 6.68
C SER A 107 -12.26 -16.03 7.47
N GLY A 108 -12.43 -14.85 6.88
CA GLY A 108 -13.02 -13.69 7.57
C GLY A 108 -11.99 -12.88 8.37
N PHE A 109 -12.33 -12.45 9.59
CA PHE A 109 -11.58 -11.44 10.34
C PHE A 109 -11.32 -11.83 11.80
N PHE A 110 -10.09 -11.61 12.27
CA PHE A 110 -9.72 -11.68 13.70
C PHE A 110 -10.08 -12.99 14.43
N ASN A 111 -10.12 -14.12 13.73
CA ASN A 111 -10.29 -15.43 14.36
C ASN A 111 -8.98 -15.85 15.06
N SER A 112 -9.05 -16.64 16.14
CA SER A 112 -7.88 -17.09 16.91
C SER A 112 -7.99 -18.54 17.37
N GLY A 113 -6.86 -19.18 17.72
CA GLY A 113 -6.81 -20.58 18.20
C GLY A 113 -6.42 -21.59 17.10
N ASP A 114 -6.95 -22.80 17.16
CA ASP A 114 -6.49 -23.89 16.27
C ASP A 114 -6.95 -23.75 14.80
N GLY A 115 -7.93 -22.89 14.53
CA GLY A 115 -8.30 -22.48 13.17
C GLY A 115 -9.36 -23.32 12.48
N SER A 116 -9.39 -23.31 11.14
CA SER A 116 -10.56 -23.75 10.36
C SER A 116 -11.84 -22.98 10.76
N ALA A 117 -11.67 -21.71 11.12
CA ALA A 117 -12.76 -20.83 11.48
C ALA A 117 -13.20 -19.97 10.29
N SER A 118 -14.45 -19.50 10.31
CA SER A 118 -14.97 -18.55 9.33
C SER A 118 -15.84 -17.48 10.00
N GLY A 119 -15.74 -16.23 9.54
CA GLY A 119 -16.53 -15.11 10.08
C GLY A 119 -15.69 -14.15 10.91
N PHE A 120 -16.18 -13.66 12.05
CA PHE A 120 -15.55 -12.58 12.82
C PHE A 120 -15.28 -12.97 14.27
N GLY A 121 -14.03 -12.84 14.72
CA GLY A 121 -13.69 -12.89 16.14
C GLY A 121 -13.93 -14.24 16.83
N ASN A 122 -13.97 -15.35 16.09
CA ASN A 122 -14.15 -16.68 16.70
C ASN A 122 -12.85 -17.16 17.38
N VAL A 123 -12.98 -17.96 18.43
CA VAL A 123 -11.86 -18.52 19.20
C VAL A 123 -11.97 -20.04 19.26
N GLY A 124 -11.04 -20.76 18.64
CA GLY A 124 -10.99 -22.22 18.64
C GLY A 124 -11.17 -22.87 17.27
N PRO A 125 -11.18 -24.22 17.20
CA PRO A 125 -11.20 -24.96 15.95
C PRO A 125 -12.61 -25.18 15.38
N GLY A 126 -12.78 -25.17 14.05
CA GLY A 126 -14.00 -25.66 13.39
C GLY A 126 -15.27 -24.86 13.72
N ILE A 127 -15.15 -23.52 13.68
CA ILE A 127 -16.18 -22.58 14.12
C ILE A 127 -16.61 -21.67 12.97
N SER A 128 -17.88 -21.26 12.93
CA SER A 128 -18.38 -20.32 11.93
C SER A 128 -19.29 -19.25 12.53
N GLY A 129 -19.24 -18.03 12.00
CA GLY A 129 -20.11 -16.91 12.41
C GLY A 129 -19.38 -15.85 13.24
N LEU A 130 -19.98 -15.34 14.31
CA LEU A 130 -19.50 -14.19 15.06
C LEU A 130 -19.26 -14.53 16.54
N TRP A 131 -18.04 -14.28 17.03
CA TRP A 131 -17.70 -14.34 18.46
C TRP A 131 -17.99 -15.68 19.16
N ASN A 132 -17.96 -16.79 18.42
CA ASN A 132 -18.14 -18.11 19.00
C ASN A 132 -16.82 -18.63 19.59
N GLN A 133 -16.90 -19.43 20.66
CA GLN A 133 -15.75 -19.92 21.41
C GLN A 133 -15.81 -21.43 21.68
N VAL A 134 -14.75 -22.14 21.30
CA VAL A 134 -14.51 -23.55 21.59
C VAL A 134 -13.10 -23.69 22.21
N PRO A 135 -12.91 -24.49 23.27
CA PRO A 135 -11.58 -24.81 23.76
C PRO A 135 -10.73 -25.54 22.69
N ASN A 136 -9.47 -25.16 22.50
CA ASN A 136 -8.58 -25.77 21.49
C ASN A 136 -8.38 -27.29 21.66
N ALA A 137 -8.52 -27.83 22.86
CA ALA A 137 -8.36 -29.27 23.13
C ALA A 137 -9.42 -30.17 22.44
N LEU A 138 -10.37 -29.58 21.72
CA LEU A 138 -11.63 -30.18 21.33
C LEU A 138 -11.96 -29.79 19.88
N GLN A 139 -12.49 -30.72 19.08
CA GLN A 139 -12.97 -30.40 17.74
C GLN A 139 -14.27 -29.59 17.82
N GLY A 140 -14.31 -28.42 17.17
CA GLY A 140 -15.53 -27.63 17.10
C GLY A 140 -16.50 -28.10 16.02
N GLY A 141 -17.69 -27.51 16.10
CA GLY A 141 -18.82 -27.72 15.21
C GLY A 141 -19.85 -26.64 15.47
N VAL A 142 -19.35 -25.42 15.69
CA VAL A 142 -20.13 -24.32 16.24
C VAL A 142 -20.49 -23.32 15.13
N SER A 143 -21.74 -22.85 15.10
CA SER A 143 -22.20 -21.89 14.10
C SER A 143 -23.16 -20.84 14.65
N GLY A 144 -23.05 -19.61 14.14
CA GLY A 144 -23.96 -18.51 14.47
C GLY A 144 -23.27 -17.40 15.27
N ILE A 145 -23.89 -16.88 16.32
CA ILE A 145 -23.38 -15.76 17.12
C ILE A 145 -23.14 -16.26 18.55
N TYR A 146 -22.07 -15.82 19.19
CA TYR A 146 -21.81 -15.92 20.63
C TYR A 146 -22.10 -17.30 21.29
N ASN A 147 -21.79 -18.38 20.61
CA ASN A 147 -21.92 -19.73 21.16
C ASN A 147 -20.63 -20.13 21.90
N VAL A 148 -20.74 -20.77 23.06
CA VAL A 148 -19.62 -21.18 23.91
C VAL A 148 -19.73 -22.66 24.26
N GLY A 149 -18.72 -23.45 23.89
CA GLY A 149 -18.69 -24.92 24.04
C GLY A 149 -18.72 -25.61 22.67
N GLN A 150 -18.83 -26.94 22.61
CA GLN A 150 -18.73 -27.66 21.33
C GLN A 150 -20.10 -27.91 20.69
N LEU A 151 -20.13 -28.21 19.37
CA LEU A 151 -21.33 -28.61 18.63
C LEU A 151 -22.58 -27.73 18.89
N ALA A 152 -22.41 -26.42 18.98
CA ALA A 152 -23.47 -25.47 19.31
C ALA A 152 -23.91 -24.66 18.08
N SER A 153 -25.19 -24.34 17.94
CA SER A 153 -25.66 -23.53 16.80
C SER A 153 -26.74 -22.51 17.15
N GLY A 154 -26.62 -21.27 16.68
CA GLY A 154 -27.61 -20.21 16.95
C GLY A 154 -26.98 -18.92 17.47
N VAL A 155 -27.66 -18.12 18.29
CA VAL A 155 -27.25 -16.70 18.53
C VAL A 155 -26.52 -16.44 19.86
N ALA A 156 -26.74 -17.28 20.87
CA ALA A 156 -25.99 -17.18 22.13
C ALA A 156 -26.23 -18.44 22.96
N ASN A 157 -25.61 -19.56 22.57
CA ASN A 157 -25.76 -20.81 23.31
C ASN A 157 -24.56 -21.05 24.22
N LEU A 158 -24.80 -21.53 25.44
CA LEU A 158 -23.74 -21.91 26.39
C LEU A 158 -23.85 -23.40 26.70
N GLY A 159 -22.82 -24.18 26.35
CA GLY A 159 -22.79 -25.62 26.56
C GLY A 159 -22.32 -26.41 25.35
N ASN A 160 -22.50 -27.73 25.39
CA ASN A 160 -22.19 -28.62 24.27
C ASN A 160 -23.47 -29.22 23.70
N THR A 161 -23.57 -29.36 22.36
CA THR A 161 -24.71 -29.98 21.67
C THR A 161 -26.01 -29.19 21.79
N VAL A 162 -25.90 -27.86 21.88
CA VAL A 162 -27.02 -26.93 22.10
C VAL A 162 -27.36 -26.17 20.81
N SER A 163 -28.64 -26.00 20.48
CA SER A 163 -29.05 -25.26 19.28
C SER A 163 -30.21 -24.28 19.49
N GLY A 164 -30.31 -23.24 18.66
CA GLY A 164 -31.37 -22.23 18.73
C GLY A 164 -30.97 -20.94 19.45
N PHE A 165 -31.93 -20.21 20.01
CA PHE A 165 -31.72 -18.87 20.56
C PHE A 165 -31.58 -18.89 22.09
N ASN A 166 -30.48 -18.34 22.63
CA ASN A 166 -30.28 -18.11 24.06
C ASN A 166 -30.43 -19.36 24.95
N ASN A 167 -29.97 -20.53 24.51
CA ASN A 167 -30.09 -21.74 25.32
C ASN A 167 -28.86 -21.96 26.20
N THR A 168 -29.07 -22.48 27.41
CA THR A 168 -27.98 -22.80 28.34
C THR A 168 -28.07 -24.24 28.81
N SER A 169 -26.93 -24.92 28.82
CA SER A 169 -26.75 -26.24 29.43
C SER A 169 -26.27 -26.12 30.87
N THR A 170 -26.82 -26.92 31.77
CA THR A 170 -26.33 -27.01 33.16
C THR A 170 -25.23 -28.04 33.36
N VAL A 171 -24.90 -28.86 32.36
CA VAL A 171 -23.71 -29.71 32.43
C VAL A 171 -22.47 -29.02 31.91
N GLY A 172 -21.32 -29.55 32.33
CA GLY A 172 -20.02 -29.10 31.86
C GLY A 172 -19.85 -29.18 30.35
N HIS A 173 -18.99 -28.32 29.81
CA HIS A 173 -18.74 -28.15 28.38
C HIS A 173 -18.26 -29.39 27.62
N LEU A 174 -17.84 -30.45 28.34
CA LEU A 174 -17.41 -31.73 27.77
C LEU A 174 -18.53 -32.77 27.72
N THR A 175 -19.67 -32.52 28.38
CA THR A 175 -20.80 -33.44 28.45
C THR A 175 -21.89 -32.98 27.50
N ALA A 176 -22.35 -33.86 26.61
CA ALA A 176 -23.32 -33.52 25.57
C ALA A 176 -24.70 -33.19 26.16
N ALA A 177 -25.16 -31.95 25.98
CA ALA A 177 -26.46 -31.46 26.40
C ALA A 177 -27.36 -31.23 25.19
N PHE A 178 -28.18 -32.21 24.82
CA PHE A 178 -29.09 -32.11 23.67
C PHE A 178 -30.20 -31.08 23.93
N ASN A 179 -29.90 -29.79 23.84
CA ASN A 179 -30.85 -28.71 24.11
C ASN A 179 -31.16 -27.96 22.80
N SER A 180 -32.44 -27.78 22.43
CA SER A 180 -32.79 -26.96 21.25
C SER A 180 -34.01 -26.10 21.47
N GLY A 181 -34.09 -24.97 20.77
CA GLY A 181 -35.26 -24.09 20.79
C GLY A 181 -34.91 -22.68 21.25
N VAL A 182 -35.76 -22.07 22.06
CA VAL A 182 -35.61 -20.68 22.51
C VAL A 182 -35.60 -20.64 24.03
N ASN A 183 -34.55 -20.07 24.62
CA ASN A 183 -34.40 -19.85 26.06
C ASN A 183 -34.55 -21.12 26.94
N ASN A 184 -34.14 -22.29 26.45
CA ASN A 184 -34.26 -23.52 27.23
C ASN A 184 -33.19 -23.62 28.33
N ILE A 185 -33.57 -24.21 29.46
CA ILE A 185 -32.71 -24.48 30.62
C ILE A 185 -32.90 -25.94 31.09
N GLY A 186 -31.81 -26.70 31.16
CA GLY A 186 -31.79 -28.08 31.67
C GLY A 186 -30.55 -28.84 31.21
N GLN A 187 -30.72 -30.16 31.04
CA GLN A 187 -30.03 -31.01 30.07
C GLN A 187 -31.01 -32.06 29.44
N MET A 188 -31.12 -32.09 28.09
CA MET A 188 -32.00 -32.91 27.21
C MET A 188 -33.53 -32.65 27.40
N LEU A 189 -34.39 -32.10 26.51
CA LEU A 189 -34.51 -32.14 25.04
C LEU A 189 -35.57 -31.13 24.49
N LEU A 190 -35.17 -30.39 23.45
CA LEU A 190 -35.85 -29.81 22.24
C LEU A 190 -37.27 -29.14 22.30
N GLY A 191 -37.26 -27.78 22.35
CA GLY A 191 -38.16 -26.67 21.95
C GLY A 191 -39.68 -26.88 21.77
N PHE A 192 -40.58 -26.06 22.34
CA PHE A 192 -40.83 -24.63 22.05
C PHE A 192 -41.22 -23.82 23.32
N PHE A 193 -41.56 -24.47 24.44
CA PHE A 193 -41.75 -23.86 25.78
C PHE A 193 -41.76 -24.96 26.88
N SER A 194 -40.64 -25.32 27.51
CA SER A 194 -40.68 -26.19 28.69
C SER A 194 -39.59 -25.85 29.70
N PRO A 195 -39.94 -25.43 30.94
CA PRO A 195 -39.01 -25.35 32.05
C PRO A 195 -39.05 -26.69 32.82
N GLY A 196 -37.96 -27.47 32.81
CA GLY A 196 -37.81 -28.57 33.74
C GLY A 196 -37.07 -29.79 33.18
N ALA A 197 -36.04 -30.20 33.90
CA ALA A 197 -35.34 -31.47 33.72
C ALA A 197 -36.24 -32.66 34.09
N GLY A 198 -36.08 -33.78 33.40
CA GLY A 198 -36.53 -35.08 33.90
C GLY A 198 -36.19 -36.23 32.97
N PRO A 199 -36.18 -37.46 33.52
CA PRO A 199 -35.25 -37.98 34.53
C PRO A 199 -33.85 -38.30 33.95
#